data_AF-A0A5B9WCY1-F1
#
_entry.id   AF-A0A5B9WCY1-F1
#
_cell.length_a   1.000
_cell.length_b   1.000
_cell.length_c   1.000
_cell.angle_alpha   90.00
_cell.angle_beta   90.00
_cell.angle_gamma   90.00
#
_symmetry.space_group_name_H-M   'P 1'
#
loop_
_entity.id
_entity.type
_entity.pdbx_description
1 polymer ?
#
loop_
_entity_poly.entity_id
_entity_poly.type
_entity_poly.pdbx_seq_one_letter_code
_entity_poly.pdbx_strand_id
1 'polypeptide(L)'
;MSTTGTPDDLGAVTRTSQIIVAALIMCVILFLAVVLMVIRPMAGGVNGLPPNLITYIALAVAAANLALSFSIPGMVAANGRRRIAREIPAKTTDADRPARLVDASSDTPRLAILYQTQLIVGAAFLEGAALFNGIAYILERPPIALAAVVVLLGLLASRMPTRDRVDSWIDAQSVALQEDRQGLP
;
A
#
# COMPACT_ATOMS: atom_id res chain seq x y z
N MET A 1 20.11 25.78 -1.81
CA MET A 1 19.42 25.32 -3.04
C MET A 1 19.71 23.83 -3.14
N SER A 2 18.85 23.02 -2.53
CA SER A 2 19.02 21.57 -2.44
C SER A 2 18.66 20.97 -3.80
N THR A 3 19.61 20.30 -4.44
CA THR A 3 19.39 19.61 -5.72
C THR A 3 18.44 18.43 -5.50
N THR A 4 17.16 18.64 -5.77
CA THR A 4 16.12 17.59 -5.79
C THR A 4 16.50 16.56 -6.86
N GLY A 5 16.82 15.34 -6.46
CA GLY A 5 17.47 14.32 -7.31
C GLY A 5 18.75 13.74 -6.72
N THR A 6 19.08 14.07 -5.47
CA THR A 6 20.19 13.39 -4.77
C THR A 6 19.73 12.01 -4.28
N PRO A 7 20.62 11.01 -4.22
CA PRO A 7 20.35 9.67 -3.68
C PRO A 7 19.72 9.64 -2.28
N ASP A 8 19.74 10.77 -1.58
CA ASP A 8 19.18 10.98 -0.24
C ASP A 8 17.65 11.09 -0.25
N ASP A 9 17.03 11.61 -1.32
CA ASP A 9 15.58 11.82 -1.41
C ASP A 9 14.80 10.49 -1.38
N LEU A 10 15.30 9.47 -2.09
CA LEU A 10 14.72 8.13 -2.13
C LEU A 10 14.84 7.41 -0.77
N GLY A 11 15.93 7.67 -0.05
CA GLY A 11 16.11 7.16 1.31
C GLY A 11 15.05 7.68 2.27
N ALA A 12 14.71 8.97 2.19
CA ALA A 12 13.67 9.58 3.01
C ALA A 12 12.27 9.01 2.72
N VAL A 13 11.90 8.87 1.44
CA VAL A 13 10.60 8.27 1.05
C VAL A 13 10.51 6.81 1.47
N THR A 14 11.58 6.04 1.29
CA THR A 14 11.64 4.63 1.71
C THR A 14 11.44 4.50 3.22
N ARG A 15 12.16 5.29 4.02
CA ARG A 15 12.03 5.28 5.49
C ARG A 15 10.62 5.67 5.93
N THR A 16 10.04 6.70 5.33
CA THR A 16 8.67 7.11 5.62
C THR A 16 7.68 5.99 5.30
N SER A 17 7.85 5.32 4.17
CA SER A 17 7.03 4.18 3.77
C SER A 17 7.19 2.99 4.74
N GLN A 18 8.40 2.72 5.21
CA GLN A 18 8.67 1.70 6.24
C GLN A 18 7.95 2.01 7.55
N ILE A 19 8.00 3.27 8.01
CA ILE A 19 7.31 3.71 9.23
C ILE A 19 5.81 3.51 9.11
N ILE A 20 5.22 3.87 7.96
CA ILE A 20 3.78 3.70 7.74
C ILE A 20 3.40 2.22 7.76
N VAL A 21 4.09 1.36 7.01
CA VAL A 21 3.78 -0.09 7.00
C VAL A 21 3.99 -0.71 8.38
N ALA A 22 5.05 -0.32 9.11
CA ALA A 22 5.28 -0.77 10.48
C ALA A 22 4.16 -0.34 11.43
N ALA A 23 3.63 0.89 11.29
CA ALA A 23 2.51 1.37 12.08
C ALA A 23 1.23 0.57 11.83
N LEU A 24 0.92 0.24 10.56
CA LEU A 24 -0.24 -0.60 10.21
C LEU A 24 -0.09 -2.02 10.76
N ILE A 25 1.10 -2.61 10.68
CA ILE A 25 1.39 -3.92 11.29
C ILE A 25 1.20 -3.86 12.81
N MET A 26 1.76 -2.84 13.46
CA MET A 26 1.65 -2.66 14.90
C MET A 26 0.20 -2.49 15.35
N CYS A 27 -0.62 -1.77 14.57
CA CYS A 27 -2.05 -1.63 14.81
C CYS A 27 -2.75 -3.00 14.91
N VAL A 28 -2.52 -3.88 13.92
CA VAL A 28 -3.09 -5.24 13.91
C VAL A 28 -2.56 -6.10 15.06
N ILE A 29 -1.27 -6.01 15.39
CA ILE A 29 -0.67 -6.74 16.50
C ILE A 29 -1.27 -6.31 17.84
N LEU A 30 -1.37 -5.00 18.10
CA LEU A 30 -1.96 -4.47 19.33
C LEU A 30 -3.42 -4.86 19.46
N PHE A 31 -4.19 -4.74 18.37
CA PHE A 31 -5.58 -5.19 18.34
C PHE A 31 -5.67 -6.67 18.69
N LEU A 32 -4.83 -7.52 18.09
CA LEU A 32 -4.79 -8.95 18.37
C LEU A 32 -4.41 -9.24 19.83
N ALA A 33 -3.44 -8.52 20.40
CA ALA A 33 -3.06 -8.65 21.79
C ALA A 33 -4.24 -8.33 22.73
N VAL A 34 -4.99 -7.24 22.44
CA VAL A 34 -6.21 -6.88 23.19
C VAL A 34 -7.28 -7.96 23.07
N VAL A 35 -7.53 -8.46 21.85
CA VAL A 35 -8.50 -9.54 21.58
C VAL A 35 -8.19 -10.80 22.39
N LEU A 36 -6.91 -11.17 22.48
CA LEU A 36 -6.47 -12.40 23.16
C LEU A 36 -6.39 -12.25 24.68
N MET A 37 -6.02 -11.08 25.20
CA MET A 37 -5.78 -10.88 26.65
C MET A 37 -6.96 -10.28 27.40
N VAL A 38 -7.64 -9.28 26.81
CA VAL A 38 -8.63 -8.45 27.53
C VAL A 38 -10.04 -9.00 27.37
N ILE A 39 -10.37 -9.44 26.15
CA ILE A 39 -11.71 -9.86 25.83
C ILE A 39 -11.92 -11.30 26.31
N ARG A 40 -12.49 -11.41 27.52
CA ARG A 40 -12.98 -12.68 28.04
C ARG A 40 -14.01 -13.28 27.09
N PRO A 41 -14.08 -14.61 26.97
CA PRO A 41 -15.07 -15.25 26.12
C PRO A 41 -16.47 -14.83 26.57
N MET A 42 -17.16 -14.03 25.75
CA MET A 42 -18.61 -13.95 25.81
C MET A 42 -19.10 -15.31 25.33
N ALA A 43 -19.37 -16.19 26.27
CA ALA A 43 -19.95 -17.50 26.02
C ALA A 43 -21.41 -17.30 25.61
N GLY A 44 -21.62 -17.05 24.34
CA GLY A 44 -22.92 -16.77 23.76
C GLY A 44 -22.70 -16.13 22.42
N GLY A 45 -22.75 -16.94 21.35
CA GLY A 45 -22.77 -16.40 20.00
C GLY A 45 -23.88 -15.35 19.84
N VAL A 46 -23.88 -14.63 18.72
CA VAL A 46 -24.89 -13.60 18.48
C VAL A 46 -26.27 -14.26 18.44
N ASN A 47 -27.09 -14.04 19.48
CA ASN A 47 -28.40 -14.67 19.63
C ASN A 47 -29.26 -14.41 18.38
N GLY A 48 -29.82 -15.49 17.82
CA GLY A 48 -30.70 -15.42 16.64
C GLY A 48 -30.00 -15.47 15.29
N LEU A 49 -28.66 -15.54 15.23
CA LEU A 49 -27.93 -15.78 13.99
C LEU A 49 -27.45 -17.24 13.87
N PRO A 50 -27.32 -17.76 12.64
CA PRO A 50 -26.62 -19.02 12.39
C PRO A 50 -25.19 -18.99 12.97
N PRO A 51 -24.69 -20.12 13.51
CA PRO A 51 -23.33 -20.18 14.02
C PRO A 51 -22.32 -19.87 12.91
N ASN A 52 -21.30 -19.07 13.25
CA ASN A 52 -20.19 -18.67 12.38
C ASN A 52 -20.57 -17.79 11.17
N LEU A 53 -21.77 -17.21 11.14
CA LEU A 53 -22.20 -16.34 10.05
C LEU A 53 -21.24 -15.14 9.86
N ILE A 54 -20.85 -14.49 10.95
CA ILE A 54 -19.97 -13.31 10.90
C ILE A 54 -18.58 -13.71 10.39
N THR A 55 -18.11 -14.91 10.75
CA THR A 55 -16.84 -15.45 10.29
C THR A 55 -16.85 -15.73 8.79
N TYR A 56 -17.92 -16.32 8.25
CA TYR A 56 -18.02 -16.51 6.80
C TYR A 56 -18.02 -15.18 6.05
N ILE A 57 -18.71 -14.17 6.59
CA ILE A 57 -18.68 -12.81 6.03
C ILE A 57 -17.26 -12.23 6.12
N ALA A 58 -16.58 -12.38 7.26
CA ALA A 58 -15.21 -11.88 7.44
C ALA A 58 -14.18 -12.56 6.53
N LEU A 59 -14.34 -13.85 6.26
CA LEU A 59 -13.51 -14.57 5.30
C LEU A 59 -13.79 -14.12 3.86
N ALA A 60 -15.07 -13.89 3.50
CA ALA A 60 -15.43 -13.36 2.19
C ALA A 60 -14.88 -11.94 1.98
N VAL A 61 -14.99 -11.07 2.99
CA VAL A 61 -14.41 -9.72 2.99
C VAL A 61 -12.88 -9.80 2.90
N ALA A 62 -12.23 -10.72 3.61
CA ALA A 62 -10.79 -10.90 3.51
C ALA A 62 -10.36 -11.35 2.11
N ALA A 63 -11.06 -12.30 1.49
CA ALA A 63 -10.77 -12.74 0.13
C ALA A 63 -10.95 -11.60 -0.89
N ALA A 64 -12.04 -10.83 -0.76
CA ALA A 64 -12.29 -9.67 -1.61
C ALA A 64 -11.22 -8.57 -1.43
N ASN A 65 -10.92 -8.19 -0.19
CA ASN A 65 -9.89 -7.19 0.11
C ASN A 65 -8.50 -7.65 -0.30
N LEU A 66 -8.20 -8.96 -0.20
CA LEU A 66 -6.96 -9.52 -0.70
C LEU A 66 -6.85 -9.29 -2.21
N ALA A 67 -7.88 -9.62 -2.98
CA ALA A 67 -7.90 -9.35 -4.43
C ALA A 67 -7.75 -7.84 -4.74
N LEU A 68 -8.51 -6.99 -4.05
CA LEU A 68 -8.43 -5.53 -4.21
C LEU A 68 -7.05 -4.97 -3.84
N SER A 69 -6.37 -5.57 -2.86
CA SER A 69 -5.03 -5.15 -2.42
C SER A 69 -3.97 -5.30 -3.51
N PHE A 70 -4.23 -6.05 -4.59
CA PHE A 70 -3.36 -6.16 -5.76
C PHE A 70 -3.86 -5.32 -6.93
N SER A 71 -5.18 -5.30 -7.18
CA SER A 71 -5.76 -4.59 -8.32
C SER A 71 -5.73 -3.06 -8.16
N ILE A 72 -6.12 -2.54 -7.00
CA ILE A 72 -6.25 -1.10 -6.80
C ILE A 72 -4.90 -0.38 -6.83
N PRO A 73 -3.82 -0.86 -6.19
CA PRO A 73 -2.50 -0.23 -6.30
C PRO A 73 -2.02 -0.08 -7.75
N GLY A 74 -2.23 -1.11 -8.59
CA GLY A 74 -1.88 -1.04 -10.02
C GLY A 74 -2.66 0.03 -10.78
N MET A 75 -3.96 0.19 -10.49
CA MET A 75 -4.78 1.26 -11.06
C MET A 75 -4.33 2.65 -10.59
N VAL A 76 -4.00 2.79 -9.30
CA VAL A 76 -3.47 4.04 -8.72
C VAL A 76 -2.16 4.43 -9.39
N ALA A 77 -1.23 3.48 -9.56
CA ALA A 77 0.03 3.69 -10.26
C ALA A 77 -0.18 4.10 -11.73
N ALA A 78 -1.01 3.36 -12.48
CA ALA A 78 -1.27 3.67 -13.88
C ALA A 78 -1.90 5.07 -14.07
N ASN A 79 -2.89 5.41 -13.24
CA ASN A 79 -3.54 6.71 -13.29
C ASN A 79 -2.60 7.84 -12.85
N GLY A 80 -1.81 7.63 -11.80
CA GLY A 80 -0.82 8.59 -11.32
C GLY A 80 0.26 8.88 -12.36
N ARG A 81 0.79 7.83 -13.00
CA ARG A 81 1.79 7.97 -14.06
C ARG A 81 1.24 8.74 -15.26
N ARG A 82 0.02 8.42 -15.72
CA ARG A 82 -0.63 9.18 -16.81
C ARG A 82 -0.84 10.65 -16.47
N ARG A 83 -1.08 10.99 -15.20
CA ARG A 83 -1.14 12.38 -14.75
C ARG A 83 0.23 13.05 -14.85
N ILE A 84 1.29 12.39 -14.39
CA ILE A 84 2.68 12.89 -14.51
C ILE A 84 3.09 13.05 -15.98
N ALA A 85 2.64 12.16 -16.88
CA ALA A 85 2.94 12.23 -18.31
C ALA A 85 2.37 13.49 -18.97
N ARG A 86 1.14 13.87 -18.58
CA ARG A 86 0.41 15.02 -19.13
C ARG A 86 0.86 16.36 -18.56
N GLU A 87 1.44 16.37 -17.37
CA GLU A 87 2.06 17.56 -16.82
C GLU A 87 3.31 17.87 -17.64
N ILE A 88 3.21 18.85 -18.54
CA ILE A 88 4.33 19.36 -19.34
C ILE A 88 5.46 19.68 -18.36
N PRO A 89 6.68 19.13 -18.55
CA PRO A 89 7.81 19.43 -17.69
C PRO A 89 7.93 20.96 -17.63
N ALA A 90 7.94 21.52 -16.42
CA ALA A 90 8.05 22.96 -16.22
C ALA A 90 9.16 23.46 -17.14
N LYS A 91 8.82 24.31 -18.12
CA LYS A 91 9.80 24.96 -18.99
C LYS A 91 10.86 25.53 -18.05
N THR A 92 12.04 24.93 -18.05
CA THR A 92 13.17 25.51 -17.35
C THR A 92 13.38 26.86 -18.02
N THR A 93 13.14 27.95 -17.31
CA THR A 93 13.18 29.34 -17.82
C THR A 93 14.58 29.75 -18.30
N ASP A 94 15.57 28.85 -18.28
CA ASP A 94 16.89 29.03 -18.88
C ASP A 94 16.81 28.89 -20.41
N ALA A 95 16.53 30.01 -21.09
CA ALA A 95 16.48 30.11 -22.54
C ALA A 95 17.83 29.82 -23.25
N ASP A 96 18.94 29.70 -22.50
CA ASP A 96 20.31 29.55 -23.03
C ASP A 96 20.87 28.12 -22.94
N ARG A 97 20.12 27.14 -22.45
CA ARG A 97 20.57 25.73 -22.47
C ARG A 97 20.00 25.02 -23.69
N PRO A 98 20.86 24.44 -24.57
CA PRO A 98 20.40 23.67 -25.72
C PRO A 98 19.49 22.57 -25.21
N ALA A 99 18.39 22.31 -25.94
CA ALA A 99 17.32 21.37 -25.61
C ALA A 99 17.87 20.01 -25.14
N ARG A 100 18.20 19.92 -23.86
CA ARG A 100 18.55 18.68 -23.20
C ARG A 100 17.24 17.94 -23.09
N LEU A 101 17.22 16.74 -23.66
CA LEU A 101 16.32 15.65 -23.28
C LEU A 101 15.89 15.86 -21.84
N VAL A 102 14.59 16.09 -21.64
CA VAL A 102 13.97 16.31 -20.33
C VAL A 102 14.58 15.31 -19.35
N ASP A 103 15.36 15.83 -18.40
CA ASP A 103 16.22 15.02 -17.54
C ASP A 103 15.32 14.06 -16.74
N ALA A 104 15.45 12.75 -16.96
CA ALA A 104 14.63 11.71 -16.31
C ALA A 104 14.74 11.78 -14.76
N SER A 105 15.80 12.42 -14.26
CA SER A 105 16.01 12.76 -12.85
C SER A 105 14.91 13.66 -12.27
N SER A 106 14.20 14.44 -13.09
CA SER A 106 13.15 15.37 -12.64
C SER A 106 11.86 14.68 -12.18
N ASP A 107 11.53 13.50 -12.71
CA ASP A 107 10.28 12.79 -12.38
C ASP A 107 10.42 11.82 -11.20
N THR A 108 11.66 11.50 -10.81
CA THR A 108 11.98 10.52 -9.76
C THR A 108 11.25 10.82 -8.43
N PRO A 109 11.24 12.06 -7.90
CA PRO A 109 10.52 12.36 -6.67
C PRO A 109 9.00 12.16 -6.77
N ARG A 110 8.42 12.45 -7.95
CA ARG A 110 6.98 12.29 -8.20
C ARG A 110 6.60 10.80 -8.24
N LEU A 111 7.43 9.99 -8.89
CA LEU A 111 7.27 8.53 -8.92
C LEU A 111 7.44 7.92 -7.52
N ALA A 112 8.40 8.40 -6.71
CA ALA A 112 8.58 7.94 -5.34
C ALA A 112 7.33 8.20 -4.46
N ILE A 113 6.70 9.37 -4.58
CA ILE A 113 5.44 9.68 -3.89
C ILE A 113 4.30 8.78 -4.39
N LEU A 114 4.24 8.51 -5.70
CA LEU A 114 3.26 7.60 -6.28
C LEU A 114 3.42 6.17 -5.75
N TYR A 115 4.67 5.68 -5.63
CA TYR A 115 4.98 4.40 -5.01
C TYR A 115 4.44 4.31 -3.58
N GLN A 116 4.74 5.32 -2.77
CA GLN A 116 4.28 5.38 -1.39
C GLN A 116 2.74 5.33 -1.32
N THR A 117 2.06 6.09 -2.19
CA THR A 117 0.59 6.14 -2.22
C THR A 117 -0.01 4.77 -2.52
N GLN A 118 0.44 4.09 -3.59
CA GLN A 118 -0.09 2.77 -3.93
C GLN A 118 0.20 1.72 -2.85
N LEU A 119 1.34 1.83 -2.15
CA LEU A 119 1.74 0.92 -1.08
C LEU A 119 0.80 1.06 0.11
N ILE A 120 0.51 2.30 0.53
CA ILE A 120 -0.41 2.61 1.62
C ILE A 120 -1.81 2.08 1.30
N VAL A 121 -2.32 2.35 0.10
CA VAL A 121 -3.63 1.87 -0.34
C VAL A 121 -3.70 0.34 -0.28
N GLY A 122 -2.67 -0.33 -0.82
CA GLY A 122 -2.61 -1.79 -0.79
C GLY A 122 -2.52 -2.36 0.62
N ALA A 123 -1.74 -1.74 1.51
CA ALA A 123 -1.61 -2.16 2.90
C ALA A 123 -2.91 -1.96 3.70
N ALA A 124 -3.63 -0.85 3.48
CA ALA A 124 -4.89 -0.55 4.15
C ALA A 124 -5.98 -1.62 3.89
N PHE A 125 -6.05 -2.17 2.67
CA PHE A 125 -6.98 -3.29 2.39
C PHE A 125 -6.67 -4.54 3.21
N LEU A 126 -5.38 -4.90 3.36
CA LEU A 126 -4.97 -6.06 4.15
C LEU A 126 -5.19 -5.82 5.65
N GLU A 127 -4.87 -4.62 6.15
CA GLU A 127 -5.12 -4.23 7.53
C GLU A 127 -6.62 -4.30 7.86
N GLY A 128 -7.47 -3.68 7.05
CA GLY A 128 -8.92 -3.69 7.25
C GLY A 128 -9.50 -5.10 7.28
N ALA A 129 -9.03 -5.98 6.39
CA ALA A 129 -9.40 -7.39 6.39
C ALA A 129 -8.95 -8.13 7.68
N ALA A 130 -7.73 -7.86 8.15
CA ALA A 130 -7.18 -8.48 9.35
C ALA A 130 -7.94 -8.04 10.61
N LEU A 131 -8.21 -6.74 10.76
CA LEU A 131 -9.00 -6.21 11.87
C LEU A 131 -10.42 -6.79 11.86
N PHE A 132 -11.07 -6.86 10.69
CA PHE A 132 -12.42 -7.42 10.59
C PHE A 132 -12.48 -8.92 10.97
N ASN A 133 -11.46 -9.70 10.60
CA ASN A 133 -11.36 -11.11 11.05
C ASN A 133 -11.09 -11.23 12.56
N GLY A 134 -10.34 -10.31 13.16
CA GLY A 134 -10.19 -10.29 14.61
C GLY A 134 -11.49 -9.91 15.33
N ILE A 135 -12.33 -9.04 14.74
CA ILE A 135 -13.70 -8.78 15.24
C ILE A 135 -14.56 -10.05 15.15
N ALA A 136 -14.53 -10.76 14.02
CA ALA A 136 -15.25 -12.03 13.89
C ALA A 136 -14.80 -13.07 14.94
N TYR A 137 -13.50 -13.13 15.20
CA TYR A 137 -12.95 -13.98 16.27
C TYR A 137 -13.45 -13.58 17.66
N ILE A 138 -13.57 -12.28 17.97
CA ILE A 138 -14.15 -11.82 19.23
C ILE A 138 -15.58 -12.35 19.41
N LEU A 139 -16.40 -12.24 18.35
CA LEU A 139 -17.84 -12.50 18.39
C LEU A 139 -18.18 -14.00 18.40
N GLU A 140 -17.48 -14.81 17.62
CA GLU A 140 -17.85 -16.22 17.38
C GLU A 140 -16.79 -17.22 17.83
N ARG A 141 -15.54 -16.77 18.06
CA ARG A 141 -14.38 -17.59 18.46
C ARG A 141 -13.93 -18.71 17.51
N PRO A 142 -14.22 -18.74 16.20
CA PRO A 142 -13.71 -19.83 15.38
C PRO A 142 -12.22 -19.62 15.08
N PRO A 143 -11.39 -20.67 15.19
CA PRO A 143 -9.94 -20.56 15.01
C PRO A 143 -9.54 -20.15 13.59
N ILE A 144 -10.40 -20.41 12.60
CA ILE A 144 -10.16 -20.00 11.20
C ILE A 144 -10.11 -18.48 11.02
N ALA A 145 -10.89 -17.71 11.78
CA ALA A 145 -10.85 -16.25 11.73
C ALA A 145 -9.48 -15.75 12.24
N LEU A 146 -8.99 -16.33 13.33
CA LEU A 146 -7.65 -16.01 13.87
C LEU A 146 -6.54 -16.40 12.89
N ALA A 147 -6.64 -17.57 12.25
CA ALA A 147 -5.69 -17.99 11.22
C ALA A 147 -5.65 -16.99 10.05
N ALA A 148 -6.81 -16.48 9.61
CA ALA A 148 -6.89 -15.46 8.58
C ALA A 148 -6.17 -14.15 9.00
N VAL A 149 -6.32 -13.70 10.25
CA VAL A 149 -5.57 -12.53 10.78
C VAL A 149 -4.07 -12.75 10.65
N VAL A 150 -3.56 -13.92 11.05
CA VAL A 150 -2.12 -14.23 11.00
C VAL A 150 -1.60 -14.25 9.56
N VAL A 151 -2.36 -14.85 8.63
CA VAL A 151 -2.00 -14.86 7.20
C VAL A 151 -1.95 -13.44 6.64
N LEU A 152 -2.98 -12.63 6.89
CA LEU A 152 -3.03 -11.25 6.41
C LEU A 152 -1.93 -10.37 7.01
N LEU A 153 -1.57 -10.60 8.27
CA LEU A 153 -0.43 -9.94 8.93
C LEU A 153 0.91 -10.33 8.28
N GLY A 154 1.09 -11.61 7.95
CA GLY A 154 2.26 -12.08 7.20
C GLY A 154 2.35 -11.43 5.81
N LEU A 155 1.21 -11.27 5.13
CA LEU A 155 1.14 -10.55 3.85
C LEU A 155 1.47 -9.07 4.00
N LEU A 156 0.98 -8.38 5.04
CA LEU A 156 1.38 -7.01 5.37
C LEU A 156 2.90 -6.89 5.58
N ALA A 157 3.48 -7.78 6.38
CA ALA A 157 4.93 -7.80 6.63
C ALA A 157 5.74 -8.02 5.34
N SER A 158 5.25 -8.89 4.44
CA SER A 158 5.91 -9.13 3.15
C SER A 158 5.98 -7.90 2.23
N ARG A 159 5.08 -6.92 2.44
CA ARG A 159 5.03 -5.64 1.72
C ARG A 159 5.95 -4.56 2.27
N MET A 160 6.77 -4.87 3.27
CA MET A 160 7.73 -3.90 3.81
C MET A 160 8.62 -3.35 2.68
N PRO A 161 8.67 -2.01 2.50
CA PRO A 161 9.42 -1.41 1.42
C PRO A 161 10.92 -1.45 1.74
N THR A 162 11.71 -1.83 0.75
CA THR A 162 13.17 -1.76 0.78
C THR A 162 13.65 -0.81 -0.30
N ARG A 163 14.85 -0.25 -0.13
CA ARG A 163 15.43 0.69 -1.09
C ARG A 163 15.45 0.09 -2.50
N ASP A 164 15.99 -1.12 -2.64
CA ASP A 164 16.08 -1.83 -3.92
C ASP A 164 14.70 -2.05 -4.59
N ARG A 165 13.64 -2.31 -3.81
CA ARG A 165 12.28 -2.46 -4.32
C ARG A 165 11.70 -1.13 -4.81
N VAL A 166 12.00 -0.03 -4.11
CA VAL A 166 11.57 1.31 -4.52
C VAL A 166 12.29 1.71 -5.80
N ASP A 167 13.62 1.55 -5.84
CA ASP A 167 14.47 1.90 -6.98
C ASP A 167 14.05 1.12 -8.23
N SER A 168 13.97 -0.21 -8.14
CA SER A 168 13.52 -1.06 -9.26
C SER A 168 12.11 -0.74 -9.75
N TRP A 169 11.19 -0.37 -8.86
CA TRP A 169 9.86 0.06 -9.26
C TRP A 169 9.87 1.41 -9.98
N ILE A 170 10.66 2.38 -9.50
CA ILE A 170 10.81 3.69 -10.13
C ILE A 170 11.39 3.54 -11.53
N ASP A 171 12.43 2.73 -11.69
CA ASP A 171 13.04 2.45 -13.00
C ASP A 171 12.01 1.90 -13.99
N ALA A 172 11.23 0.89 -13.56
CA ALA A 172 10.16 0.33 -14.39
C ALA A 172 9.07 1.36 -14.76
N GLN A 173 8.70 2.24 -13.82
CA GLN A 173 7.72 3.30 -14.12
C GLN A 173 8.29 4.42 -14.99
N SER A 174 9.59 4.71 -14.90
CA SER A 174 10.24 5.73 -15.71
C SER A 174 10.20 5.37 -17.20
N VAL A 175 10.43 4.09 -17.52
CA VAL A 175 10.33 3.56 -18.90
C VAL A 175 8.88 3.67 -19.39
N ALA A 176 7.91 3.18 -18.61
CA ALA A 176 6.50 3.25 -18.97
C ALA A 176 6.00 4.72 -19.11
N LEU A 177 6.57 5.65 -18.34
CA LEU A 177 6.24 7.07 -18.42
C LEU A 177 6.74 7.70 -19.73
N GLN A 178 7.92 7.30 -20.20
CA GLN A 178 8.46 7.77 -21.49
C GLN A 178 7.63 7.24 -22.66
N GLU A 179 7.22 5.97 -22.62
CA GLU A 179 6.30 5.38 -23.60
C GLU A 179 4.96 6.14 -23.63
N ASP A 180 4.36 6.37 -22.45
CA ASP A 180 3.11 7.13 -22.30
C ASP A 180 3.25 8.56 -22.88
N ARG A 181 4.44 9.19 -22.81
CA ARG A 181 4.71 10.53 -23.38
C ARG A 181 4.90 10.50 -24.90
N GLN A 182 5.53 9.47 -25.45
CA GLN A 182 5.72 9.33 -26.90
C GLN A 182 4.41 9.05 -27.65
N GLY A 183 3.44 8.42 -26.98
CA GLY A 183 2.11 8.14 -27.52
C GLY A 183 1.09 9.29 -27.42
N LEU A 184 1.47 10.46 -26.90
CA LEU A 184 0.57 11.61 -26.82
C LEU A 184 0.51 12.33 -28.19
N PRO A 185 -0.70 12.50 -28.77
CA PRO A 185 -0.90 13.22 -30.03
C PRO A 185 -0.76 14.74 -29.86
#